data_AF-A0A9P7NJF9-F1
#
_entry.id   AF-A0A9P7NJF9-F1
#
_cell.length_a   1.000
_cell.length_b   1.000
_cell.length_c   1.000
_cell.angle_alpha   90.00
_cell.angle_beta   90.00
_cell.angle_gamma   90.00
#
_symmetry.space_group_name_H-M   'P 1'
#
loop_
_entity.id
_entity.type
_entity.pdbx_description
1 polymer ?
#
loop_
_entity_poly.entity_id
_entity_poly.type
_entity_poly.pdbx_seq_one_letter_code
_entity_poly.pdbx_strand_id
1 'polypeptide(L)'
;MINLEYEGDTAKYLTDLLQLNDVVGYCGLPFRTHVARKLPKQIIRLVYSAGGNVPEDDDEFVKAIATAGRLYEKMLANAGTGYTAKAKAYKQKNFTQDKHHRNQHSQHPFGIDQSLINQRKANAAACLRCGRDNHKALMCYAKKDLDGRQLPPAPTKNPPSTVAALKRPAEEDTTDEEDLELEQQPPQKVAKISGLSEELPIFVESSDSDSDF
;
A
#
# COMPACT_ATOMS: atom_id res chain seq x y z
N MET A 1 1.68 35.81 -15.04
CA MET A 1 2.01 34.60 -14.26
C MET A 1 3.37 34.13 -14.71
N ILE A 2 4.35 34.12 -13.81
CA ILE A 2 5.70 33.65 -14.13
C ILE A 2 5.63 32.12 -14.21
N ASN A 3 5.93 31.55 -15.38
CA ASN A 3 6.00 30.11 -15.57
C ASN A 3 7.42 29.65 -15.25
N LEU A 4 7.62 29.13 -14.04
CA LEU A 4 8.86 28.43 -13.71
C LEU A 4 8.86 27.06 -14.40
N GLU A 5 9.87 26.79 -15.21
CA GLU A 5 10.11 25.49 -15.84
C GLU A 5 11.46 24.93 -15.36
N TYR A 6 11.53 23.61 -15.24
CA TYR A 6 12.74 22.92 -14.80
C TYR A 6 13.68 22.67 -16.00
N GLU A 7 14.83 23.33 -16.01
CA GLU A 7 15.82 23.29 -17.11
C GLU A 7 16.97 22.28 -16.88
N GLY A 8 16.82 21.34 -15.93
CA GLY A 8 17.86 20.36 -15.61
C GLY A 8 18.88 20.81 -14.56
N ASP A 9 18.71 22.01 -13.99
CA ASP A 9 19.48 22.50 -12.85
C ASP A 9 18.53 22.78 -11.68
N THR A 10 18.61 21.94 -10.65
CA THR A 10 17.76 22.04 -9.46
C THR A 10 18.15 23.24 -8.60
N ALA A 11 19.43 23.60 -8.54
CA ALA A 11 19.87 24.73 -7.73
C ALA A 11 19.32 26.03 -8.31
N LYS A 12 19.46 26.24 -9.62
CA LYS A 12 18.89 27.39 -10.33
C LYS A 12 17.36 27.45 -10.16
N TYR A 13 16.67 26.32 -10.41
CA TYR A 13 15.22 26.24 -10.24
C TYR A 13 14.76 26.64 -8.82
N LEU A 14 15.44 26.16 -7.78
CA LEU A 14 15.09 26.50 -6.40
C LEU A 14 15.37 27.96 -6.06
N THR A 15 16.44 28.55 -6.60
CA THR A 15 16.72 29.99 -6.43
C THR A 15 15.60 30.83 -7.05
N ASP A 16 15.22 30.54 -8.30
CA ASP A 16 14.16 31.28 -8.99
C ASP A 16 12.79 31.07 -8.30
N LEU A 17 12.54 29.86 -7.80
CA LEU A 17 11.34 29.53 -7.04
C LEU A 17 11.24 30.35 -5.75
N LEU A 18 12.33 30.45 -4.98
CA LEU A 18 12.35 31.21 -3.72
C LEU A 18 12.18 32.70 -3.98
N GLN A 19 12.86 33.25 -5.00
CA GLN A 19 12.66 34.65 -5.41
C GLN A 19 11.21 34.93 -5.82
N LEU A 20 10.58 34.01 -6.55
CA LEU A 20 9.17 34.14 -6.89
C LEU A 20 8.28 34.04 -5.65
N ASN A 21 8.65 33.17 -4.70
CA ASN A 21 7.89 32.99 -3.47
C ASN A 21 7.95 34.22 -2.57
N ASP A 22 9.06 34.96 -2.55
CA ASP A 22 9.19 36.21 -1.80
C ASP A 22 8.19 37.27 -2.28
N VAL A 23 7.78 37.21 -3.56
CA VAL A 23 6.78 38.13 -4.15
C VAL A 23 5.36 37.63 -3.93
N VAL A 24 5.12 36.32 -4.05
CA VAL A 24 3.75 35.75 -4.04
C VAL A 24 3.30 35.31 -2.65
N GLY A 25 4.23 34.95 -1.77
CA GLY A 25 3.95 34.50 -0.40
C GLY A 25 3.25 33.14 -0.34
N TYR A 26 3.59 32.18 -1.20
CA TYR A 26 3.04 30.83 -1.06
C TYR A 26 3.69 30.09 0.12
N CYS A 27 2.87 29.37 0.88
CA CYS A 27 3.30 28.52 1.97
C CYS A 27 2.44 27.24 2.05
N GLY A 28 2.95 26.24 2.78
CA GLY A 28 2.30 24.99 3.10
C GLY A 28 1.99 24.10 1.89
N LEU A 29 0.86 23.38 1.98
CA LEU A 29 0.46 22.39 0.99
C LEU A 29 0.29 22.94 -0.44
N PRO A 30 -0.29 24.14 -0.66
CA PRO A 30 -0.38 24.73 -2.00
C PRO A 30 0.99 24.95 -2.65
N PHE A 31 1.97 25.46 -1.88
CA PHE A 31 3.34 25.64 -2.33
C PHE A 31 3.96 24.31 -2.76
N ARG A 32 3.91 23.30 -1.88
CA ARG A 32 4.47 21.96 -2.17
C ARG A 32 3.82 21.32 -3.39
N THR A 33 2.50 21.45 -3.52
CA THR A 33 1.75 20.91 -4.67
C THR A 33 2.15 21.61 -5.97
N HIS A 34 2.31 22.94 -5.94
CA HIS A 34 2.75 23.70 -7.11
C HIS A 34 4.15 23.25 -7.57
N VAL A 35 5.09 23.17 -6.64
CA VAL A 35 6.47 22.71 -6.89
C VAL A 35 6.49 21.28 -7.43
N ALA A 36 5.75 20.36 -6.80
CA ALA A 36 5.70 18.96 -7.20
C ALA A 36 5.14 18.73 -8.61
N ARG A 37 4.27 19.62 -9.10
CA ARG A 37 3.72 19.55 -10.46
C ARG A 37 4.71 20.01 -11.54
N LYS A 38 5.66 20.88 -11.18
CA LYS A 38 6.64 21.46 -12.11
C LYS A 38 7.94 20.67 -12.18
N LEU A 39 8.28 19.91 -11.14
CA LEU A 39 9.46 19.06 -11.11
C LEU A 39 9.24 17.68 -11.77
N PRO A 40 10.30 17.05 -12.31
CA PRO A 40 10.26 15.66 -12.73
C PRO A 40 9.80 14.72 -11.60
N LYS A 41 8.90 13.78 -11.93
CA LYS A 41 8.34 12.78 -10.98
C LYS A 41 9.42 11.98 -10.25
N GLN A 42 10.59 11.83 -10.86
CA GLN A 42 11.75 11.12 -10.34
C GLN A 42 12.36 11.87 -9.15
N ILE A 43 12.50 13.19 -9.23
CA ILE A 43 12.97 14.03 -8.12
C ILE A 43 11.98 13.91 -6.97
N ILE A 44 10.68 14.05 -7.23
CA ILE A 44 9.64 13.93 -6.21
C ILE A 44 9.63 12.54 -5.56
N ARG A 45 9.80 11.47 -6.33
CA ARG A 45 9.93 10.13 -5.78
C ARG A 45 11.17 10.00 -4.88
N LEU A 46 12.30 10.59 -5.28
CA LEU A 46 13.53 10.59 -4.49
C LEU A 46 13.37 11.34 -3.18
N VAL A 47 12.64 12.47 -3.15
CA VAL A 47 12.32 13.20 -1.91
C VAL A 47 11.66 12.27 -0.89
N TYR A 48 10.62 11.53 -1.29
CA TYR A 48 9.91 10.61 -0.38
C TYR A 48 10.65 9.30 -0.10
N SER A 49 11.54 8.86 -1.00
CA SER A 49 12.25 7.58 -0.84
C SER A 49 13.55 7.71 -0.04
N ALA A 50 14.24 8.84 -0.15
CA ALA A 50 15.55 9.04 0.49
C ALA A 50 15.43 9.47 1.95
N GLY A 51 14.38 10.22 2.31
CA GLY A 51 14.19 10.74 3.66
C GLY A 51 13.43 9.80 4.61
N GLY A 52 12.73 8.78 4.10
CA GLY A 52 11.87 7.89 4.90
C GLY A 52 10.62 8.56 5.49
N ASN A 53 10.62 9.89 5.60
CA ASN A 53 9.54 10.71 6.13
C ASN A 53 9.06 11.73 5.09
N VAL A 54 7.79 12.14 5.22
CA VAL A 54 7.19 13.22 4.44
C VAL A 54 7.60 14.54 5.11
N PRO A 55 8.26 15.47 4.40
CA PRO A 55 8.64 16.75 5.00
C PRO A 55 7.41 17.50 5.50
N GLU A 56 7.41 17.90 6.76
CA GLU A 56 6.29 18.59 7.41
C GLU A 56 6.35 20.10 7.18
N ASP A 57 7.56 20.65 7.03
CA ASP A 57 7.82 22.07 6.81
C ASP A 57 8.28 22.38 5.38
N ASP A 58 8.05 23.61 4.92
CA ASP A 58 8.44 24.04 3.57
C ASP A 58 9.97 24.11 3.43
N ASP A 59 10.67 24.52 4.48
CA ASP A 59 12.14 24.55 4.51
C ASP A 59 12.74 23.14 4.40
N GLU A 60 12.15 22.18 5.11
CA GLU A 60 12.55 20.78 5.04
C GLU A 60 12.26 20.22 3.65
N PHE A 61 11.10 20.55 3.08
CA PHE A 61 10.73 20.16 1.73
C PHE A 61 11.70 20.70 0.66
N VAL A 62 12.06 21.99 0.74
CA VAL A 62 13.02 22.62 -0.18
C VAL A 62 14.41 21.99 -0.03
N LYS A 63 14.88 21.74 1.18
CA LYS A 63 16.14 21.02 1.43
C LYS A 63 16.12 19.61 0.85
N ALA A 64 15.00 18.89 1.00
CA ALA A 64 14.83 17.55 0.46
C ALA A 64 14.79 17.55 -1.08
N ILE A 65 14.19 18.56 -1.71
CA ILE A 65 14.26 18.73 -3.17
C ILE A 65 15.70 19.00 -3.60
N ALA A 66 16.44 19.86 -2.88
CA ALA A 66 17.82 20.15 -3.22
C ALA A 66 18.72 18.90 -3.15
N THR A 67 18.54 18.04 -2.14
CA THR A 67 19.29 16.77 -2.03
C THR A 67 18.87 15.78 -3.11
N ALA A 68 17.56 15.60 -3.34
CA ALA A 68 17.01 14.71 -4.36
C ALA A 68 17.39 15.13 -5.79
N GLY A 69 17.36 16.43 -6.09
CA GLY A 69 17.74 16.98 -7.39
C GLY A 69 19.20 16.77 -7.72
N ARG A 70 20.11 17.04 -6.77
CA ARG A 70 21.55 16.72 -6.94
C ARG A 70 21.79 15.24 -7.20
N LEU A 71 21.04 14.36 -6.53
CA LEU A 71 21.13 12.92 -6.77
C LEU A 71 20.63 12.58 -8.17
N TYR A 72 19.52 13.17 -8.60
CA TYR A 72 18.95 12.99 -9.94
C TYR A 72 19.90 13.46 -11.05
N GLU A 73 20.52 14.63 -10.89
CA GLU A 73 21.52 15.16 -11.82
C GLU A 73 22.75 14.24 -11.90
N LYS A 74 23.24 13.75 -10.76
CA LYS A 74 24.30 12.72 -10.74
C LYS A 74 23.87 11.44 -11.45
N MET A 75 22.63 11.01 -11.27
CA MET A 75 22.08 9.85 -11.98
C MET A 75 22.03 10.09 -13.49
N LEU A 76 21.66 11.29 -13.95
CA LEU A 76 21.67 11.63 -15.37
C LEU A 76 23.09 11.68 -15.95
N ALA A 77 24.04 12.29 -15.25
CA ALA A 77 25.45 12.33 -15.64
C ALA A 77 26.04 10.91 -15.76
N ASN A 78 25.71 10.02 -14.82
CA ASN A 78 26.14 8.62 -14.82
C ASN A 78 25.34 7.73 -15.79
N ALA A 79 24.09 8.09 -16.11
CA ALA A 79 23.27 7.35 -17.06
C ALA A 79 23.81 7.47 -18.49
N GLY A 80 24.44 8.61 -18.81
CA GLY A 80 25.16 8.80 -20.07
C GLY A 80 26.33 7.84 -20.27
N THR A 81 26.89 7.26 -19.19
CA THR A 81 28.12 6.45 -19.24
C THR A 81 27.93 4.94 -18.98
N GLY A 82 26.76 4.45 -18.55
CA GLY A 82 26.61 2.98 -18.41
C GLY A 82 25.32 2.42 -17.82
N TYR A 83 24.35 3.24 -17.42
CA TYR A 83 23.19 2.74 -16.65
C TYR A 83 22.10 2.06 -17.51
N THR A 84 22.08 2.28 -18.83
CA THR A 84 21.11 1.66 -19.75
C THR A 84 21.34 0.16 -19.96
N ALA A 85 22.53 -0.36 -19.66
CA ALA A 85 22.84 -1.80 -19.74
C ALA A 85 22.23 -2.59 -18.56
N LYS A 86 22.23 -2.04 -17.34
CA LYS A 86 21.75 -2.75 -16.13
C LYS A 86 20.23 -2.63 -15.93
N ALA A 87 19.59 -1.53 -16.32
CA ALA A 87 18.13 -1.40 -16.23
C ALA A 87 17.37 -2.35 -17.17
N LYS A 88 17.96 -2.69 -18.34
CA LYS A 88 17.42 -3.76 -19.22
C LYS A 88 17.62 -5.16 -18.60
N ALA A 89 18.74 -5.40 -17.90
CA ALA A 89 19.00 -6.66 -17.23
C ALA A 89 18.06 -6.95 -16.05
N TYR A 90 17.66 -5.93 -15.29
CA TYR A 90 16.69 -6.10 -14.19
C TYR A 90 15.27 -6.39 -14.71
N LYS A 91 14.85 -5.74 -15.80
CA LYS A 91 13.53 -5.99 -16.42
C LYS A 91 13.44 -7.35 -17.11
N GLN A 92 14.55 -7.89 -17.63
CA GLN A 92 14.56 -9.22 -18.24
C GLN A 92 14.51 -10.35 -17.21
N LYS A 93 15.22 -10.25 -16.07
CA LYS A 93 15.23 -11.34 -15.07
C LYS A 93 13.90 -11.51 -14.32
N ASN A 94 13.11 -10.45 -14.15
CA ASN A 94 11.79 -10.54 -13.49
C ASN A 94 10.61 -10.77 -14.46
N PHE A 95 10.82 -10.70 -15.78
CA PHE A 95 9.73 -10.98 -16.74
C PHE A 95 9.71 -12.45 -17.21
N THR A 96 10.84 -13.17 -17.13
CA THR A 96 10.91 -14.57 -17.57
C THR A 96 10.68 -15.59 -16.44
N GLN A 97 10.73 -15.20 -15.16
CA GLN A 97 10.47 -16.14 -14.04
C GLN A 97 9.02 -16.14 -13.52
N ASP A 98 8.23 -15.08 -13.74
CA ASP A 98 6.84 -15.04 -13.25
C ASP A 98 5.80 -15.69 -14.18
N LYS A 99 6.18 -16.10 -15.40
CA LYS A 99 5.22 -16.68 -16.37
C LYS A 99 5.09 -18.21 -16.31
N HIS A 100 5.95 -18.91 -15.58
CA HIS A 100 5.94 -20.39 -15.58
C HIS A 100 5.42 -21.05 -14.30
N HIS A 101 5.05 -20.29 -13.26
CA HIS A 101 4.47 -20.85 -12.02
C HIS A 101 2.96 -20.63 -11.83
N ARG A 102 2.21 -20.25 -12.89
CA ARG A 102 0.73 -20.23 -12.85
C ARG A 102 0.09 -21.39 -13.61
N ASN A 103 0.71 -22.56 -13.53
CA ASN A 103 0.12 -23.83 -13.98
C ASN A 103 0.00 -24.84 -12.83
N GLN A 104 -0.20 -24.34 -11.61
CA GLN A 104 -0.57 -25.16 -10.47
C GLN A 104 -2.04 -24.94 -10.20
N HIS A 105 -2.86 -25.95 -10.51
CA HIS A 105 -4.17 -26.20 -9.93
C HIS A 105 -4.88 -24.96 -9.38
N SER A 106 -5.42 -24.12 -10.26
CA SER A 106 -6.41 -23.13 -9.88
C SER A 106 -7.69 -23.86 -9.45
N GLN A 107 -7.67 -24.44 -8.26
CA GLN A 107 -8.90 -24.74 -7.54
C GLN A 107 -9.63 -23.41 -7.42
N HIS A 108 -10.70 -23.24 -8.21
CA HIS A 108 -11.53 -22.05 -8.11
C HIS A 108 -11.99 -21.93 -6.66
N PRO A 109 -12.06 -20.71 -6.09
CA PRO A 109 -12.42 -20.48 -4.69
C PRO A 109 -13.79 -21.04 -4.28
N PHE A 110 -14.55 -21.57 -5.22
CA PHE A 110 -15.88 -22.11 -5.01
C PHE A 110 -15.97 -23.62 -5.23
N GLY A 111 -14.89 -24.36 -5.52
CA GLY A 111 -14.96 -25.81 -5.73
C GLY A 111 -15.86 -26.27 -6.89
N ILE A 112 -16.07 -25.39 -7.88
CA ILE A 112 -16.89 -25.64 -9.08
C ILE A 112 -15.95 -25.84 -10.26
N ASP A 113 -16.32 -26.75 -11.16
CA ASP A 113 -15.57 -27.00 -12.38
C ASP A 113 -15.47 -25.73 -13.26
N GLN A 114 -14.27 -25.49 -13.78
CA GLN A 114 -13.95 -24.31 -14.60
C GLN A 114 -14.79 -24.26 -15.88
N SER A 115 -15.16 -25.43 -16.42
CA SER A 115 -16.02 -25.57 -17.58
C SER A 115 -17.39 -24.88 -17.37
N LEU A 116 -18.04 -25.14 -16.23
CA LEU A 116 -19.33 -24.56 -15.87
C LEU A 116 -19.24 -23.06 -15.63
N ILE A 117 -18.15 -22.58 -15.03
CA ILE A 117 -17.92 -21.14 -14.84
C ILE A 117 -17.81 -20.44 -16.19
N ASN A 118 -17.08 -21.03 -17.15
CA ASN A 118 -16.94 -20.47 -18.48
C ASN A 118 -18.27 -20.47 -19.24
N GLN A 119 -19.05 -21.54 -19.14
CA GLN A 119 -20.38 -21.62 -19.72
C GLN A 119 -21.32 -20.54 -19.16
N ARG A 120 -21.31 -20.34 -17.83
CA ARG A 120 -22.12 -19.30 -17.17
C ARG A 120 -21.70 -17.88 -17.54
N LYS A 121 -20.39 -17.65 -17.69
CA LYS A 121 -19.86 -16.38 -18.22
C LYS A 121 -20.32 -16.13 -19.66
N ALA A 122 -20.30 -17.15 -20.51
CA ALA A 122 -20.78 -17.07 -21.88
C ALA A 122 -22.29 -16.77 -21.93
N ASN A 123 -23.06 -17.33 -20.99
CA ASN A 123 -24.49 -17.06 -20.83
C ASN A 123 -24.78 -15.75 -20.06
N ALA A 124 -23.76 -14.95 -19.74
CA ALA A 124 -23.88 -13.71 -18.97
C ALA A 124 -24.62 -13.85 -17.61
N ALA A 125 -24.55 -15.03 -16.98
CA ALA A 125 -25.24 -15.28 -15.71
C ALA A 125 -24.65 -14.43 -14.58
N ALA A 126 -25.51 -13.80 -13.77
CA ALA A 126 -25.03 -12.92 -12.69
C ALA A 126 -24.29 -13.71 -11.58
N CYS A 127 -24.74 -14.94 -11.29
CA CYS A 127 -24.10 -15.83 -10.33
C CYS A 127 -23.29 -16.93 -11.02
N LEU A 128 -21.96 -16.82 -10.97
CA LEU A 128 -21.08 -17.88 -11.47
C LEU A 128 -21.15 -19.18 -10.64
N ARG A 129 -21.73 -19.13 -9.42
CA ARG A 129 -21.86 -20.28 -8.53
C ARG A 129 -23.10 -21.12 -8.76
N CYS A 130 -24.28 -20.54 -8.98
CA CYS A 130 -25.51 -21.31 -9.24
C CYS A 130 -26.10 -21.15 -10.65
N GLY A 131 -25.59 -20.19 -11.43
CA GLY A 131 -26.09 -19.87 -12.77
C GLY A 131 -27.34 -18.97 -12.81
N ARG A 132 -27.84 -18.49 -11.67
CA ARG A 132 -29.03 -17.60 -11.60
C ARG A 132 -28.66 -16.12 -11.66
N ASP A 133 -29.59 -15.29 -12.11
CA ASP A 133 -29.34 -13.87 -12.35
C ASP A 133 -29.67 -12.92 -11.18
N ASN A 134 -30.16 -13.45 -10.06
CA ASN A 134 -30.64 -12.63 -8.94
C ASN A 134 -29.51 -12.21 -7.96
N HIS A 135 -28.30 -12.76 -8.07
CA HIS A 135 -27.23 -12.46 -7.10
C HIS A 135 -25.82 -12.71 -7.65
N LYS A 136 -24.80 -12.21 -6.93
CA LYS A 136 -23.37 -12.48 -7.20
C LYS A 136 -22.90 -13.75 -6.48
N ALA A 137 -21.84 -14.39 -6.98
CA ALA A 137 -21.31 -15.65 -6.44
C ALA A 137 -21.02 -15.65 -4.92
N LEU A 138 -20.53 -14.52 -4.39
CA LEU A 138 -20.24 -14.35 -2.95
C LEU A 138 -21.49 -14.31 -2.06
N MET A 139 -22.66 -14.01 -2.63
CA MET A 139 -23.95 -13.97 -1.94
C MET A 139 -24.83 -15.17 -2.32
N CYS A 140 -24.23 -16.22 -2.88
CA CYS A 140 -24.96 -17.41 -3.30
C CYS A 140 -25.27 -18.33 -2.12
N TYR A 141 -26.55 -18.48 -1.79
CA TYR A 141 -27.05 -19.42 -0.78
C TYR A 141 -27.65 -20.70 -1.38
N ALA A 142 -27.59 -20.87 -2.69
CA ALA A 142 -28.13 -22.04 -3.37
C ALA A 142 -27.32 -23.31 -3.03
N LYS A 143 -28.02 -24.40 -2.71
CA LYS A 143 -27.43 -25.73 -2.50
C LYS A 143 -27.26 -26.52 -3.80
N LYS A 144 -28.00 -26.13 -4.84
CA LYS A 144 -28.00 -26.79 -6.15
C LYS A 144 -27.91 -25.76 -7.26
N ASP A 145 -27.28 -26.18 -8.35
CA ASP A 145 -27.25 -25.46 -9.62
C ASP A 145 -28.60 -25.50 -10.35
N LEU A 146 -28.71 -24.71 -11.44
CA LEU A 146 -29.84 -24.81 -12.39
C LEU A 146 -30.02 -26.23 -12.96
N ASP A 147 -28.92 -26.98 -13.13
CA ASP A 147 -28.92 -28.37 -13.61
C ASP A 147 -29.16 -29.40 -12.49
N GLY A 148 -29.45 -28.96 -11.26
CA GLY A 148 -29.70 -29.84 -10.12
C GLY A 148 -28.46 -30.45 -9.44
N ARG A 149 -27.24 -30.13 -9.92
CA ARG A 149 -25.97 -30.57 -9.33
C ARG A 149 -25.77 -29.96 -7.94
N GLN A 150 -25.21 -30.73 -6.99
CA GLN A 150 -24.91 -30.23 -5.65
C GLN A 150 -23.73 -29.27 -5.67
N LEU A 151 -23.90 -28.12 -5.04
CA LEU A 151 -22.84 -27.13 -4.87
C LEU A 151 -22.11 -27.33 -3.55
N PRO A 152 -20.79 -27.07 -3.50
CA PRO A 152 -20.05 -27.05 -2.25
C PRO A 152 -20.60 -25.96 -1.31
N PRO A 153 -20.35 -26.08 0.01
CA PRO A 153 -20.88 -25.14 1.00
C PRO A 153 -20.46 -23.70 0.68
N ALA A 154 -21.34 -22.75 1.02
CA ALA A 154 -21.04 -21.35 0.77
C ALA A 154 -19.82 -20.92 1.59
N PRO A 155 -18.92 -20.09 1.01
CA PRO A 155 -17.87 -19.47 1.81
C PRO A 155 -18.56 -18.65 2.89
N THR A 156 -18.37 -19.05 4.15
CA THR A 156 -18.89 -18.30 5.29
C THR A 156 -18.17 -16.95 5.31
N LYS A 157 -18.91 -15.85 5.48
CA LYS A 157 -18.32 -14.49 5.55
C LYS A 157 -17.30 -14.34 6.70
N ASN A 158 -17.36 -15.25 7.66
CA ASN A 158 -16.39 -15.40 8.74
C ASN A 158 -15.73 -16.78 8.58
N PRO A 159 -14.54 -16.89 7.97
CA PRO A 159 -13.72 -18.06 8.24
C PRO A 159 -13.43 -18.07 9.76
N PRO A 160 -13.49 -19.21 10.46
CA PRO A 160 -12.99 -19.27 11.82
C PRO A 160 -11.54 -18.78 11.81
N SER A 161 -11.27 -17.74 12.60
CA SER A 161 -9.96 -17.12 12.81
C SER A 161 -9.03 -18.06 13.60
N THR A 162 -8.87 -19.31 13.16
CA THR A 162 -8.08 -20.33 13.84
C THR A 162 -6.96 -20.90 12.98
N VAL A 163 -6.74 -20.40 11.76
CA VAL A 163 -5.47 -20.64 11.08
C VAL A 163 -4.44 -19.63 11.58
N ALA A 164 -4.05 -19.83 12.83
CA ALA A 164 -2.84 -19.26 13.39
C ALA A 164 -1.68 -19.58 12.44
N ALA A 165 -0.86 -18.57 12.19
CA ALA A 165 0.42 -18.72 11.54
C ALA A 165 1.21 -19.86 12.21
N LEU A 166 1.23 -21.03 11.56
CA LEU A 166 2.29 -22.01 11.77
C LEU A 166 3.58 -21.35 11.29
N LYS A 167 4.20 -20.65 12.23
CA LYS A 167 5.62 -20.30 12.24
C LYS A 167 6.37 -21.59 11.94
N ARG A 168 6.96 -21.68 10.75
CA ARG A 168 7.85 -22.78 10.39
C ARG A 168 8.97 -22.80 11.44
N PRO A 169 9.13 -23.86 12.24
CA PRO A 169 10.38 -24.05 12.95
C PRO A 169 11.46 -24.37 11.91
N ALA A 170 12.62 -23.73 12.07
CA ALA A 170 13.83 -24.15 11.40
C ALA A 170 14.12 -25.58 11.85
N GLU A 171 14.41 -26.44 10.88
CA GLU A 171 14.92 -27.79 11.12
C GLU A 171 16.34 -27.64 11.68
N GLU A 172 16.49 -27.77 13.00
CA GLU A 172 17.75 -28.14 13.62
C GLU A 172 17.58 -29.55 14.20
N ASP A 173 18.27 -30.44 13.52
CA ASP A 173 18.50 -31.85 13.79
C ASP A 173 19.48 -31.96 14.96
N THR A 174 19.03 -32.50 16.11
CA THR A 174 19.81 -33.38 17.01
C THR A 174 18.90 -33.93 18.13
N THR A 175 18.49 -35.17 17.95
CA THR A 175 18.58 -36.32 18.89
C THR A 175 18.60 -36.10 20.42
N ASP A 176 17.68 -36.87 21.03
CA ASP A 176 17.79 -37.69 22.25
C ASP A 176 17.27 -37.13 23.60
N GLU A 177 16.15 -37.74 24.01
CA GLU A 177 15.83 -38.36 25.31
C GLU A 177 16.21 -37.58 26.58
N GLU A 178 15.20 -37.19 27.36
CA GLU A 178 14.92 -37.83 28.66
C GLU A 178 13.67 -37.24 29.32
N ASP A 179 12.93 -38.16 29.95
CA ASP A 179 11.78 -37.97 30.81
C ASP A 179 11.89 -36.76 31.75
N LEU A 180 10.76 -36.07 31.97
CA LEU A 180 10.31 -35.67 33.31
C LEU A 180 8.88 -35.13 33.27
N GLU A 181 7.99 -36.00 33.73
CA GLU A 181 6.60 -35.77 34.08
C GLU A 181 6.50 -34.83 35.29
N LEU A 182 5.84 -33.69 35.15
CA LEU A 182 5.44 -32.86 36.29
C LEU A 182 4.12 -32.13 35.99
N GLU A 183 3.05 -32.65 36.57
CA GLU A 183 1.77 -31.99 36.75
C GLU A 183 1.95 -30.60 37.36
N GLN A 184 1.32 -29.57 36.79
CA GLN A 184 0.99 -28.35 37.52
C GLN A 184 -0.25 -27.66 36.93
N GLN A 185 -1.14 -27.27 37.85
CA GLN A 185 -2.51 -26.80 37.70
C GLN A 185 -2.66 -25.45 36.94
N PRO A 186 -3.86 -25.15 36.40
CA PRO A 186 -4.12 -23.87 35.72
C PRO A 186 -4.32 -22.70 36.70
N PRO A 187 -3.63 -21.55 36.52
CA PRO A 187 -3.90 -20.36 37.30
C PRO A 187 -5.14 -19.60 36.77
N GLN A 188 -6.15 -19.46 37.63
CA GLN A 188 -7.21 -18.47 37.48
C GLN A 188 -6.66 -17.07 37.78
N LYS A 189 -6.82 -16.11 36.86
CA LYS A 189 -6.70 -14.68 37.20
C LYS A 189 -7.76 -13.83 36.51
N VAL A 190 -8.65 -13.34 37.37
CA VAL A 190 -9.55 -12.19 37.25
C VAL A 190 -8.72 -10.91 37.16
N ALA A 191 -9.10 -9.95 36.31
CA ALA A 191 -8.97 -8.52 36.62
C ALA A 191 -9.83 -7.66 35.69
N LYS A 192 -10.75 -6.92 36.32
CA LYS A 192 -11.48 -5.77 35.79
C LYS A 192 -10.50 -4.65 35.46
N ILE A 193 -10.71 -3.94 34.35
CA ILE A 193 -10.16 -2.60 34.16
C ILE A 193 -11.34 -1.70 33.79
N SER A 194 -11.72 -0.89 34.77
CA SER A 194 -12.67 0.21 34.70
C SER A 194 -11.91 1.50 34.41
N GLY A 195 -12.46 2.32 33.51
CA GLY A 195 -12.45 3.78 33.64
C GLY A 195 -11.18 4.51 33.25
N LEU A 196 -11.25 5.23 32.12
CA LEU A 196 -10.61 6.52 31.94
C LEU A 196 -11.29 7.23 30.75
N SER A 197 -12.34 7.97 31.08
CA SER A 197 -12.91 9.01 30.25
C SER A 197 -12.04 10.26 30.43
N GLU A 198 -11.16 10.52 29.47
CA GLU A 198 -10.43 11.79 29.37
C GLU A 198 -11.33 12.81 28.67
N GLU A 199 -11.69 13.82 29.44
CA GLU A 199 -12.39 15.03 28.98
C GLU A 199 -11.42 15.85 28.12
N LEU A 200 -11.81 16.09 26.87
CA LEU A 200 -11.08 16.99 25.98
C LEU A 200 -11.32 18.44 26.42
N PRO A 201 -10.27 19.27 26.54
CA PRO A 201 -10.43 20.68 26.87
C PRO A 201 -11.10 21.42 25.71
N ILE A 202 -12.24 22.04 26.02
CA ILE A 202 -12.95 22.99 25.17
C ILE A 202 -12.06 24.22 24.99
N PHE A 203 -11.54 24.41 23.78
CA PHE A 203 -10.77 25.59 23.42
C PHE A 203 -11.76 26.77 23.26
N VAL A 204 -11.73 27.70 24.22
CA VAL A 204 -12.51 28.93 24.18
C VAL A 204 -11.76 29.93 23.30
N GLU A 205 -12.25 30.13 22.09
CA GLU A 205 -11.86 31.24 21.21
C GLU A 205 -12.43 32.54 21.77
N SER A 206 -11.55 33.40 22.28
CA SER A 206 -11.85 34.81 22.59
C SER A 206 -10.81 35.69 21.93
N SER A 207 -11.16 36.31 20.80
CA SER A 207 -10.45 37.50 20.32
C SER A 207 -11.37 38.33 19.42
N ASP A 208 -12.32 39.01 20.08
CA ASP A 208 -12.91 40.23 19.56
C ASP A 208 -11.88 41.36 19.80
N SER A 209 -11.17 41.75 18.74
CA SER A 209 -10.34 42.95 18.75
C SER A 209 -10.98 43.99 17.82
N ASP A 210 -11.98 44.69 18.37
CA ASP A 210 -12.45 45.97 17.88
C ASP A 210 -11.29 46.97 17.91
N SER A 211 -10.91 47.48 16.75
CA SER A 211 -10.00 48.63 16.62
C SER A 211 -10.63 49.65 15.67
N ASP A 212 -11.52 50.46 16.23
CA ASP A 212 -11.77 51.82 15.78
C ASP A 212 -10.63 52.71 16.29
N PHE A 213 -9.82 53.28 15.38
CA PHE A 213 -9.42 54.71 15.30
C PHE A 213 -8.21 54.91 14.37
#